data_AF-A0A8E0RB88-F1
#
_entry.id   AF-A0A8E0RB88-F1
#
_cell.length_a   1.000
_cell.length_b   1.000
_cell.length_c   1.000
_cell.angle_alpha   90.00
_cell.angle_beta   90.00
_cell.angle_gamma   90.00
#
_symmetry.space_group_name_H-M   'P 1'
#
loop_
_entity.id
_entity.type
_entity.pdbx_description
1 polymer ?
#
loop_
_entity_poly.entity_id
_entity_poly.type
_entity_poly.pdbx_seq_one_letter_code
_entity_poly.pdbx_strand_id
1 'polypeptide(L)'
;MQKPKLDYKEMISHLKNKGITFNFISEHEAIKVLQSNNYLFKLMSYRTNFNKKNGKYENLDFAMLSDLATIDMALRYLILKMSLDYEHAVKVKILDLITLDDSENGYAVVEKFKNESPKSYHIALNYLQKNNYQQVFYRKHNENIAVWSLLEILPFGSLSFFIEFYYKLTNYSQ
;
A
#
# COMPACT_ATOMS: atom_id res chain seq x y z
N MET A 1 11.93 13.49 26.08
CA MET A 1 12.23 14.88 25.67
C MET A 1 11.57 15.17 24.33
N GLN A 2 10.81 16.25 24.24
CA GLN A 2 10.20 16.72 22.99
C GLN A 2 11.30 17.22 22.05
N LYS A 3 11.29 16.79 20.78
CA LYS A 3 12.24 17.27 19.78
C LYS A 3 11.72 18.56 19.15
N PRO A 4 12.52 19.64 19.07
CA PRO A 4 12.08 20.88 18.44
C PRO A 4 11.87 20.68 16.92
N LYS A 5 10.97 21.47 16.35
CA LYS A 5 10.85 21.58 14.89
C LYS A 5 12.12 22.24 14.36
N LEU A 6 12.74 21.62 13.36
CA LEU A 6 13.90 22.18 12.68
C LEU A 6 13.45 22.95 11.42
N ASP A 7 14.07 24.09 11.15
CA ASP A 7 14.03 24.72 9.84
C ASP A 7 14.99 24.04 8.85
N TYR A 8 14.94 24.41 7.57
CA TYR A 8 15.78 23.76 6.55
C TYR A 8 17.28 23.90 6.79
N LYS A 9 17.77 25.04 7.29
CA LYS A 9 19.21 25.24 7.57
C LYS A 9 19.64 24.41 8.78
N GLU A 10 18.78 24.31 9.79
CA GLU A 10 18.98 23.45 10.95
C GLU A 10 18.96 21.97 10.56
N MET A 11 18.09 21.56 9.63
CA MET A 11 18.09 20.20 9.07
C MET A 11 19.41 19.88 8.36
N ILE A 12 19.91 20.77 7.49
CA ILE A 12 21.20 20.58 6.81
C ILE A 12 22.35 20.49 7.82
N SER A 13 22.37 21.39 8.80
CA SER A 13 23.37 21.40 9.87
C SER A 13 23.34 20.10 10.69
N HIS A 14 22.13 19.60 11.00
CA HIS A 14 21.95 18.33 11.68
C HIS A 14 22.55 17.16 10.88
N LEU A 15 22.35 17.13 9.57
CA LEU A 15 22.87 16.08 8.70
C LEU A 15 24.41 16.12 8.63
N LYS A 16 24.99 17.31 8.47
CA LYS A 16 26.45 17.51 8.53
C LYS A 16 27.05 17.04 9.86
N ASN A 17 26.40 17.36 10.98
CA ASN A 17 26.82 16.91 12.31
C ASN A 17 26.80 15.37 12.46
N LYS A 18 25.98 14.67 11.66
CA LYS A 18 25.94 13.21 11.58
C LYS A 18 26.96 12.59 10.62
N GLY A 19 27.81 13.40 9.97
CA GLY A 19 28.81 12.93 9.01
C GLY A 19 28.27 12.75 7.59
N ILE A 20 27.10 13.32 7.28
CA ILE A 20 26.55 13.28 5.92
C ILE A 20 27.15 14.44 5.12
N THR A 21 27.72 14.14 3.96
CA THR A 21 28.34 15.11 3.06
C THR A 21 27.34 15.69 2.06
N PHE A 22 27.75 16.77 1.40
CA PHE A 22 27.00 17.48 0.35
C PHE A 22 27.92 17.76 -0.85
N ASN A 23 28.71 16.75 -1.23
CA ASN A 23 29.73 16.82 -2.26
C ASN A 23 29.13 16.70 -3.67
N PHE A 24 28.02 15.97 -3.80
CA PHE A 24 27.36 15.70 -5.09
C PHE A 24 26.05 16.48 -5.28
N ILE A 25 25.66 17.29 -4.30
CA ILE A 25 24.48 18.13 -4.34
C ILE A 25 24.71 19.36 -3.46
N SER A 26 24.36 20.55 -3.97
CA SER A 26 24.49 21.77 -3.18
C SER A 26 23.48 21.79 -2.03
N GLU A 27 23.78 22.53 -0.96
CA GLU A 27 22.83 22.71 0.15
C GLU A 27 21.51 23.33 -0.32
N HIS A 28 21.56 24.25 -1.28
CA HIS A 28 20.37 24.85 -1.86
C HIS A 28 19.50 23.81 -2.60
N GLU A 29 20.10 22.96 -3.41
CA GLU A 29 19.40 21.85 -4.09
C GLU A 29 18.89 20.82 -3.07
N ALA A 30 19.64 20.50 -2.03
CA ALA A 30 19.20 19.61 -0.96
C ALA A 30 17.99 20.18 -0.20
N ILE A 31 17.94 21.50 0.01
CA ILE A 31 16.77 22.18 0.59
C ILE A 31 15.56 22.04 -0.33
N LYS A 32 15.71 22.20 -1.65
CA LYS A 32 14.61 21.96 -2.60
C LYS A 32 14.10 20.52 -2.51
N VAL A 33 15.00 19.54 -2.43
CA VAL A 33 14.61 18.13 -2.23
C VAL A 33 13.77 17.98 -0.97
N LEU A 34 14.16 18.62 0.14
CA LEU A 34 13.42 18.62 1.41
C LEU A 34 12.09 19.40 1.38
N GLN A 35 11.90 20.28 0.40
CA GLN A 35 10.71 21.11 0.23
C GLN A 35 9.65 20.43 -0.64
N SER A 36 10.05 19.85 -1.78
CA SER A 36 9.11 19.42 -2.82
C SER A 36 9.15 17.92 -3.13
N ASN A 37 10.27 17.24 -2.88
CA ASN A 37 10.46 15.87 -3.38
C ASN A 37 10.36 14.82 -2.26
N ASN A 38 10.88 15.15 -1.08
CA ASN A 38 10.91 14.26 0.07
C ASN A 38 11.00 15.04 1.38
N TYR A 39 10.74 14.40 2.52
CA TYR A 39 10.89 15.00 3.84
C TYR A 39 12.01 14.31 4.63
N LEU A 40 12.64 15.07 5.54
CA LEU A 40 13.86 14.65 6.24
C LEU A 40 13.76 13.25 6.85
N PHE A 41 12.65 12.92 7.52
CA PHE A 41 12.49 11.63 8.18
C PHE A 41 12.52 10.46 7.20
N LYS A 42 11.90 10.59 6.02
CA LYS A 42 11.90 9.55 5.00
C LYS A 42 13.27 9.43 4.33
N LEU A 43 13.95 10.52 3.98
CA LEU A 43 15.34 10.43 3.50
C LEU A 43 16.25 9.73 4.51
N MET A 44 16.04 10.03 5.78
CA MET A 44 16.81 9.47 6.87
C MET A 44 16.49 8.01 7.17
N SER A 45 15.47 7.38 6.59
CA SER A 45 15.33 5.92 6.74
C SER A 45 16.39 5.17 5.93
N TYR A 46 16.84 5.71 4.80
CA TYR A 46 17.80 5.04 3.91
C TYR A 46 19.24 5.03 4.46
N ARG A 47 19.54 5.87 5.45
CA ARG A 47 20.86 5.93 6.09
C ARG A 47 21.26 4.62 6.79
N THR A 48 20.32 3.73 7.09
CA THR A 48 20.60 2.43 7.73
C THR A 48 21.43 1.52 6.83
N ASN A 49 21.46 1.80 5.53
CA ASN A 49 22.24 1.06 4.54
C ASN A 49 23.72 1.47 4.53
N PHE A 50 24.13 2.41 5.40
CA PHE A 50 25.47 2.98 5.43
C PHE A 50 26.13 2.76 6.80
N ASN A 51 27.43 2.48 6.75
CA ASN A 51 28.23 2.24 7.94
C ASN A 51 28.48 3.52 8.74
N LYS A 52 28.74 3.35 10.03
CA LYS A 52 29.14 4.41 10.95
C LYS A 52 30.48 4.11 11.58
N LYS A 53 31.28 5.15 11.78
CA LYS A 53 32.46 5.14 12.64
C LYS A 53 32.37 6.28 13.64
N ASN A 54 32.62 5.97 14.91
CA ASN A 54 32.56 6.95 16.01
C ASN A 54 31.23 7.74 16.05
N GLY A 55 30.11 7.08 15.74
CA GLY A 55 28.77 7.68 15.78
C GLY A 55 28.40 8.59 14.60
N LYS A 56 29.29 8.74 13.59
CA LYS A 56 29.03 9.47 12.35
C LYS A 56 29.02 8.52 11.15
N TYR A 57 28.25 8.85 10.12
CA TYR A 57 28.24 8.09 8.87
C TYR A 57 29.56 8.28 8.12
N GLU A 58 30.04 7.22 7.50
CA GLU A 58 31.19 7.25 6.58
C GLU A 58 30.70 7.07 5.15
N ASN A 59 31.29 7.83 4.21
CA ASN A 59 31.00 7.74 2.78
C ASN A 59 29.49 7.86 2.43
N LEU A 60 28.77 8.70 3.18
CA LEU A 60 27.35 8.97 2.95
C LEU A 60 27.14 10.42 2.52
N ASP A 61 26.67 10.61 1.30
CA ASP A 61 26.27 11.93 0.78
C ASP A 61 24.74 12.10 0.77
N PHE A 62 24.27 13.34 0.91
CA PHE A 62 22.85 13.65 0.77
C PHE A 62 22.30 13.22 -0.59
N ALA A 63 23.08 13.37 -1.67
CA ALA A 63 22.67 12.98 -3.02
C ALA A 63 22.30 11.49 -3.09
N MET A 64 23.04 10.63 -2.38
CA MET A 64 22.79 9.19 -2.33
C MET A 64 21.46 8.87 -1.62
N LEU A 65 21.15 9.59 -0.54
CA LEU A 65 19.85 9.45 0.14
C LEU A 65 18.68 9.88 -0.77
N SER A 66 18.89 10.96 -1.53
CA SER A 66 17.92 11.46 -2.51
C SER A 66 17.71 10.47 -3.66
N ASP A 67 18.78 9.84 -4.13
CA ASP A 67 18.73 8.85 -5.21
C ASP A 67 18.02 7.57 -4.74
N LEU A 68 18.36 7.05 -3.56
CA LEU A 68 17.66 5.91 -2.95
C LEU A 68 16.16 6.17 -2.76
N ALA A 69 15.78 7.38 -2.39
CA ALA A 69 14.38 7.77 -2.31
C ALA A 69 13.67 7.77 -3.67
N THR A 70 14.38 8.13 -4.74
CA THR A 70 13.87 8.12 -6.10
C THR A 70 13.68 6.69 -6.59
N ILE A 71 14.64 5.81 -6.30
CA ILE A 71 14.54 4.37 -6.59
C ILE A 71 13.38 3.73 -5.83
N ASP A 72 13.24 3.99 -4.52
CA ASP A 72 12.10 3.54 -3.71
C ASP A 72 10.75 3.96 -4.34
N MET A 73 10.71 5.19 -4.85
CA MET A 73 9.52 5.71 -5.51
C MET A 73 9.20 5.00 -6.81
N ALA A 74 10.18 4.84 -7.70
CA ALA A 74 10.01 4.12 -8.95
C ALA A 74 9.56 2.68 -8.70
N LEU A 75 10.21 1.98 -7.75
CA LEU A 75 9.86 0.62 -7.39
C LEU A 75 8.43 0.50 -6.85
N ARG A 76 8.03 1.41 -5.95
CA ARG A 76 6.65 1.42 -5.41
C ARG A 76 5.60 1.63 -6.50
N TYR A 77 5.84 2.52 -7.46
CA TYR A 77 4.90 2.72 -8.57
C TYR A 77 4.85 1.53 -9.52
N LEU A 78 5.99 0.87 -9.76
CA LEU A 78 6.03 -0.36 -10.54
C LEU A 78 5.23 -1.47 -9.85
N ILE A 79 5.48 -1.71 -8.56
CA ILE A 79 4.75 -2.71 -7.77
C ILE A 79 3.26 -2.39 -7.75
N LEU A 80 2.87 -1.13 -7.52
CA LEU A 80 1.47 -0.72 -7.52
C LEU A 80 0.78 -1.04 -8.84
N LYS A 81 1.43 -0.73 -9.97
CA LYS A 81 0.89 -1.05 -11.30
C LYS A 81 0.68 -2.55 -11.46
N MET A 82 1.69 -3.36 -11.13
CA MET A 82 1.59 -4.82 -11.20
C MET A 82 0.48 -5.36 -10.29
N SER A 83 0.37 -4.84 -9.05
CA SER A 83 -0.67 -5.25 -8.10
C SER A 83 -2.07 -4.98 -8.64
N LEU A 84 -2.29 -3.84 -9.31
CA LEU A 84 -3.57 -3.52 -9.93
C LEU A 84 -3.90 -4.47 -11.10
N ASP A 85 -2.92 -4.78 -11.94
CA ASP A 85 -3.08 -5.72 -13.05
C ASP A 85 -3.42 -7.13 -12.53
N TYR A 86 -2.72 -7.60 -11.49
CA TYR A 86 -3.00 -8.89 -10.85
C TYR A 86 -4.35 -8.91 -10.13
N GLU A 87 -4.69 -7.85 -9.41
CA GLU A 87 -5.99 -7.70 -8.76
C GLU A 87 -7.12 -7.89 -9.77
N HIS A 88 -7.05 -7.19 -10.89
CA HIS A 88 -8.06 -7.29 -11.94
C HIS A 88 -8.12 -8.70 -12.54
N ALA A 89 -6.98 -9.27 -12.93
CA ALA A 89 -6.92 -10.61 -13.52
C ALA A 89 -7.50 -11.69 -12.60
N VAL A 90 -7.22 -11.62 -11.30
CA VAL A 90 -7.75 -12.58 -10.33
C VAL A 90 -9.25 -12.41 -10.12
N LYS A 91 -9.76 -11.17 -10.03
CA LYS A 91 -11.21 -10.92 -9.94
C LYS A 91 -11.95 -11.49 -11.15
N VAL A 92 -11.43 -11.24 -12.35
CA VAL A 92 -11.98 -11.80 -13.60
C VAL A 92 -12.00 -13.33 -13.53
N LYS A 93 -10.89 -13.96 -13.09
CA LYS A 93 -10.82 -15.41 -13.03
C LYS A 93 -11.76 -16.03 -11.99
N ILE A 94 -11.88 -15.43 -10.81
CA ILE A 94 -12.82 -15.90 -9.78
C ILE A 94 -14.25 -15.79 -10.29
N LEU A 95 -14.61 -14.67 -10.93
CA LEU A 95 -15.95 -14.50 -11.48
C LEU A 95 -16.26 -15.48 -12.59
N ASP A 96 -15.29 -15.75 -13.48
CA ASP A 96 -15.39 -16.80 -14.51
C ASP A 96 -15.67 -18.17 -13.87
N LEU A 97 -14.90 -18.56 -12.86
CA LEU A 97 -15.10 -19.84 -12.16
C LEU A 97 -16.48 -19.96 -11.50
N ILE A 98 -16.93 -18.91 -10.82
CA ILE A 98 -18.26 -18.90 -10.18
C ILE A 98 -19.37 -18.92 -11.25
N THR A 99 -19.20 -18.19 -12.35
CA THR A 99 -20.22 -18.08 -13.41
C THR A 99 -20.40 -19.38 -14.17
N LEU A 100 -19.33 -20.17 -14.32
CA LEU A 100 -19.35 -21.46 -15.01
C LEU A 100 -19.84 -22.63 -14.12
N ASP A 101 -20.03 -22.41 -12.82
CA ASP A 101 -20.58 -23.40 -11.91
C ASP A 101 -22.11 -23.27 -11.83
N ASP A 102 -22.82 -24.12 -12.59
CA ASP A 102 -24.29 -24.14 -12.64
C ASP A 102 -24.96 -24.40 -11.27
N SER A 103 -24.23 -24.93 -10.30
CA SER A 103 -24.73 -25.22 -8.94
C SER A 103 -24.60 -24.03 -7.99
N GLU A 104 -23.84 -23.01 -8.36
CA GLU A 104 -23.54 -21.85 -7.52
C GLU A 104 -24.33 -20.62 -7.98
N ASN A 105 -24.93 -19.90 -7.03
CA ASN A 105 -25.74 -18.70 -7.31
C ASN A 105 -24.98 -17.40 -7.03
N GLY A 106 -23.74 -17.49 -6.55
CA GLY A 106 -22.85 -16.37 -6.24
C GLY A 106 -23.15 -15.68 -4.91
N TYR A 107 -24.37 -15.78 -4.37
CA TYR A 107 -24.71 -15.25 -3.04
C TYR A 107 -24.27 -16.20 -1.93
N ALA A 108 -24.32 -17.51 -2.15
CA ALA A 108 -23.89 -18.49 -1.16
C ALA A 108 -22.38 -18.36 -0.86
N VAL A 109 -21.55 -18.07 -1.88
CA VAL A 109 -20.12 -17.76 -1.70
C VAL A 109 -19.92 -16.56 -0.76
N VAL A 110 -20.70 -15.49 -0.93
CA VAL A 110 -20.58 -14.28 -0.11
C VAL A 110 -20.95 -14.57 1.35
N GLU A 111 -22.03 -15.31 1.60
CA GLU A 111 -22.42 -15.68 2.97
C GLU A 111 -21.40 -16.61 3.62
N LYS A 112 -20.85 -17.59 2.88
CA LYS A 112 -19.75 -18.44 3.36
C LYS A 112 -18.51 -17.59 3.72
N PHE A 113 -18.12 -16.65 2.86
CA PHE A 113 -16.99 -15.76 3.12
C PHE A 113 -17.20 -14.88 4.36
N LYS A 114 -18.42 -14.34 4.52
CA LYS A 114 -18.80 -13.53 5.69
C LYS A 114 -18.67 -14.32 6.99
N ASN A 115 -18.99 -15.60 6.98
CA ASN A 115 -18.88 -16.47 8.15
C ASN A 115 -17.42 -16.87 8.44
N GLU A 116 -16.63 -17.19 7.42
CA GLU A 116 -15.22 -17.59 7.60
C GLU A 116 -14.30 -16.40 7.91
N SER A 117 -14.55 -15.25 7.27
CA SER A 117 -13.71 -14.05 7.34
C SER A 117 -14.53 -12.79 7.67
N PRO A 118 -15.21 -12.75 8.83
CA PRO A 118 -16.11 -11.65 9.17
C PRO A 118 -15.39 -10.30 9.22
N LYS A 119 -14.16 -10.25 9.73
CA LYS A 119 -13.38 -8.99 9.79
C LYS A 119 -13.15 -8.40 8.40
N SER A 120 -12.73 -9.21 7.44
CA SER A 120 -12.48 -8.79 6.06
C SER A 120 -13.76 -8.35 5.37
N TYR A 121 -14.87 -9.05 5.60
CA TYR A 121 -16.18 -8.66 5.11
C TYR A 121 -16.63 -7.29 5.66
N HIS A 122 -16.49 -7.07 6.98
CA HIS A 122 -16.83 -5.77 7.59
C HIS A 122 -15.95 -4.62 7.11
N ILE A 123 -14.67 -4.90 6.81
CA ILE A 123 -13.79 -3.90 6.18
C ILE A 123 -14.38 -3.46 4.83
N ALA A 124 -14.78 -4.41 3.97
CA ALA A 124 -15.42 -4.10 2.68
C ALA A 124 -16.70 -3.28 2.84
N LEU A 125 -17.56 -3.64 3.81
CA LEU A 125 -18.77 -2.88 4.13
C LEU A 125 -18.48 -1.44 4.58
N ASN A 126 -17.45 -1.25 5.40
CA ASN A 126 -17.05 0.09 5.84
C ASN A 126 -16.54 0.95 4.68
N TYR A 127 -15.90 0.36 3.67
CA TYR A 127 -15.50 1.07 2.45
C TYR A 127 -16.71 1.48 1.61
N LEU A 128 -17.69 0.58 1.43
CA LEU A 128 -18.97 0.89 0.77
C LEU A 128 -19.69 2.07 1.43
N GLN A 129 -19.78 2.05 2.76
CA GLN A 129 -20.49 3.07 3.53
C GLN A 129 -19.81 4.45 3.48
N LYS A 130 -18.51 4.53 3.19
CA LYS A 130 -17.81 5.82 3.11
C LYS A 130 -17.85 6.45 1.71
N ASN A 131 -18.22 5.69 0.69
CA ASN A 131 -18.15 6.13 -0.70
C ASN A 131 -19.55 6.42 -1.25
N ASN A 132 -19.89 7.71 -1.44
CA ASN A 132 -21.25 8.14 -1.82
C ASN A 132 -21.80 7.46 -3.08
N TYR A 133 -20.93 7.17 -4.06
CA TYR A 133 -21.32 6.46 -5.29
C TYR A 133 -21.70 5.00 -5.01
N GLN A 134 -20.94 4.33 -4.14
CA GLN A 134 -21.15 2.94 -3.78
C GLN A 134 -22.29 2.76 -2.77
N GLN A 135 -22.62 3.79 -1.98
CA GLN A 135 -23.82 3.79 -1.14
C GLN A 135 -25.11 3.74 -1.97
N VAL A 136 -25.18 4.45 -3.09
CA VAL A 136 -26.34 4.40 -4.00
C VAL A 136 -26.52 2.98 -4.55
N PHE A 137 -25.40 2.31 -4.82
CA PHE A 137 -25.38 0.91 -5.24
C PHE A 137 -25.86 -0.02 -4.11
N TYR A 138 -25.30 0.09 -2.90
CA TYR A 138 -25.67 -0.70 -1.73
C TYR A 138 -27.16 -0.56 -1.34
N ARG A 139 -27.69 0.67 -1.33
CA ARG A 139 -29.10 0.95 -0.99
C ARG A 139 -30.09 0.34 -1.98
N LYS A 140 -29.69 0.08 -3.23
CA LYS A 140 -30.55 -0.56 -4.24
C LYS A 140 -30.62 -2.09 -4.12
N HIS A 141 -29.65 -2.72 -3.43
CA HIS A 141 -29.50 -4.18 -3.37
C HIS A 141 -29.87 -4.81 -2.01
N ASN A 142 -30.59 -4.09 -1.14
CA ASN A 142 -31.23 -4.63 0.08
C ASN A 142 -30.37 -5.61 0.89
N GLU A 143 -29.23 -5.15 1.42
CA GLU A 143 -28.37 -5.89 2.38
C GLU A 143 -27.68 -7.17 1.88
N ASN A 144 -28.09 -7.70 0.71
CA ASN A 144 -27.47 -8.87 0.08
C ASN A 144 -26.51 -8.45 -1.03
N ILE A 145 -25.21 -8.50 -0.74
CA ILE A 145 -24.17 -8.15 -1.71
C ILE A 145 -23.91 -9.34 -2.63
N ALA A 146 -24.05 -9.12 -3.94
CA ALA A 146 -23.64 -10.09 -4.95
C ALA A 146 -22.11 -10.21 -5.03
N VAL A 147 -21.58 -11.40 -5.34
CA VAL A 147 -20.12 -11.65 -5.34
C VAL A 147 -19.33 -10.70 -6.23
N TRP A 148 -19.84 -10.35 -7.41
CA TRP A 148 -19.18 -9.38 -8.30
C TRP A 148 -19.10 -8.00 -7.68
N SER A 149 -20.16 -7.58 -6.98
CA SER A 149 -20.17 -6.30 -6.28
C SER A 149 -19.24 -6.33 -5.08
N LEU A 150 -19.13 -7.46 -4.38
CA LEU A 150 -18.18 -7.65 -3.28
C LEU A 150 -16.73 -7.59 -3.77
N LEU A 151 -16.41 -8.29 -4.85
CA LEU A 151 -15.05 -8.29 -5.41
C LEU A 151 -14.62 -6.89 -5.86
N GLU A 152 -15.52 -6.08 -6.38
CA GLU A 152 -15.21 -4.72 -6.81
C GLU A 152 -14.79 -3.80 -5.64
N ILE A 153 -15.40 -3.98 -4.47
CA ILE A 153 -15.24 -3.08 -3.32
C ILE A 153 -14.19 -3.58 -2.33
N LEU A 154 -13.76 -4.85 -2.46
CA LEU A 154 -12.78 -5.45 -1.58
C LEU A 154 -11.44 -4.72 -1.77
N PRO A 155 -10.87 -4.10 -0.71
CA PRO A 155 -9.51 -3.61 -0.80
C PRO A 155 -8.56 -4.79 -1.00
N PHE A 156 -7.41 -4.55 -1.63
CA PHE A 156 -6.43 -5.58 -2.00
C PHE A 156 -6.13 -6.59 -0.87
N GLY A 157 -5.93 -6.11 0.37
CA GLY A 157 -5.71 -6.99 1.52
C GLY A 157 -6.89 -7.91 1.86
N SER A 158 -8.13 -7.42 1.73
CA SER A 158 -9.35 -8.22 1.94
C SER A 158 -9.62 -9.16 0.76
N LEU A 159 -9.23 -8.77 -0.45
CA LEU A 159 -9.27 -9.65 -1.61
C LEU A 159 -8.37 -10.87 -1.42
N SER A 160 -7.16 -10.71 -0.84
CA SER A 160 -6.28 -11.85 -0.53
C SER A 160 -6.96 -12.88 0.38
N PHE A 161 -7.70 -12.44 1.40
CA PHE A 161 -8.48 -13.35 2.25
C PHE A 161 -9.61 -14.02 1.49
N PHE A 162 -10.28 -13.30 0.58
CA PHE A 162 -11.31 -13.89 -0.27
C PHE A 162 -10.74 -14.96 -1.20
N ILE A 163 -9.58 -14.71 -1.82
CA ILE A 163 -8.89 -15.67 -2.69
C ILE A 163 -8.54 -16.94 -1.90
N GLU A 164 -7.97 -16.79 -0.70
CA GLU A 164 -7.62 -17.94 0.15
C GLU A 164 -8.85 -18.75 0.56
N PHE A 165 -9.92 -18.07 0.98
CA PHE A 165 -11.22 -18.67 1.28
C PHE A 165 -11.76 -19.45 0.07
N TYR A 166 -11.84 -18.80 -1.09
CA TYR A 166 -12.44 -19.39 -2.28
C TYR A 166 -11.64 -20.60 -2.77
N TYR A 167 -10.31 -20.53 -2.71
CA TYR A 167 -9.43 -21.65 -3.02
C TYR A 167 -9.66 -22.85 -2.09
N LYS A 168 -9.85 -22.62 -0.78
CA LYS A 168 -10.20 -23.69 0.18
C LYS A 168 -11.56 -24.27 -0.16
N LEU A 169 -12.56 -23.42 -0.38
CA LEU A 169 -13.92 -23.85 -0.69
C LEU A 169 -13.94 -24.81 -1.90
N THR A 170 -13.20 -24.50 -2.97
CA THR A 170 -13.18 -25.33 -4.18
C THR A 170 -12.31 -26.59 -4.06
N ASN A 171 -11.20 -26.55 -3.31
CA ASN A 171 -10.31 -27.71 -3.20
C ASN A 171 -10.70 -28.73 -2.11
N TYR A 172 -11.47 -28.33 -1.10
CA TYR A 172 -12.08 -29.30 -0.16
C TYR A 172 -13.37 -29.92 -0.70
N SER A 173 -13.76 -29.55 -1.93
CA SER A 173 -14.95 -30.08 -2.62
C SER A 173 -14.60 -31.07 -3.73
N GLN A 174 -13.33 -31.50 -3.83
CA GLN A 174 -12.86 -32.63 -4.64
C GLN A 174 -12.61 -33.86 -3.78
#